data_AF-A0A317SCL8-F1
#
_entry.id   AF-A0A317SCL8-F1
#
_cell.length_a   1.000
_cell.length_b   1.000
_cell.length_c   1.000
_cell.angle_alpha   90.00
_cell.angle_beta   90.00
_cell.angle_gamma   90.00
#
_symmetry.space_group_name_H-M   'P 1'
#
loop_
_entity.id
_entity.type
_entity.pdbx_description
1 polymer ?
#
loop_
_entity_poly.entity_id
_entity_poly.type
_entity_poly.pdbx_seq_one_letter_code
_entity_poly.pdbx_strand_id
1 'polypeptide(L)'
;MVLHNPNNWHWVNKNAIEWAQAYFSEKLTGLSASKGEVSANIDKVLSVDGDCDVSQRKGKVITLFDVKVRLEFSGVAAEGEKVTGSVTIPEVAHDTEEDEYVFEIGVYSDSKEKQAVRDLVRNDIVPQLRKALASFSGDLIAEHGKAIQHAPGSGPVSGTSTPKPVATSSSTSHAASSKTEPSQTEASPIVNTVTLKDDIEFQTSADQLYQTFVDPQRVAAFTRAQPSEFEPREGGKFSLFGRNVEGQFKQLDQDKKIVQTWRLADWPKGHYSTLTLVFDQGTYSTMLRLSWDGVPVGQEDVTRRNFGDYYVRSIKTTFGLGLNGESAYASVDKMDLAEWLGKGGNGGLVWRREI
;
A
#
# COMPACT_ATOMS: atom_id res chain seq x y z
N MET A 1 -21.62 -12.57 -16.86
CA MET A 1 -22.95 -11.97 -17.11
C MET A 1 -22.70 -10.55 -17.58
N VAL A 2 -23.15 -10.15 -18.77
CA VAL A 2 -22.84 -8.80 -19.30
C VAL A 2 -23.68 -7.77 -18.58
N LEU A 3 -23.03 -6.73 -18.02
CA LEU A 3 -23.73 -5.64 -17.33
C LEU A 3 -24.45 -4.78 -18.37
N HIS A 4 -25.78 -4.82 -18.36
CA HIS A 4 -26.62 -4.03 -19.26
C HIS A 4 -26.71 -2.59 -18.75
N ASN A 5 -25.94 -1.67 -19.33
CA ASN A 5 -25.96 -0.24 -18.99
C ASN A 5 -26.48 0.64 -20.17
N PRO A 6 -27.81 0.71 -20.38
CA PRO A 6 -28.40 1.58 -21.40
C PRO A 6 -27.96 3.03 -21.27
N ASN A 7 -27.55 3.62 -22.40
CA ASN A 7 -27.17 5.03 -22.52
C ASN A 7 -26.14 5.50 -21.48
N ASN A 8 -25.26 4.61 -20.99
CA ASN A 8 -24.19 4.94 -20.04
C ASN A 8 -24.72 5.63 -18.76
N TRP A 9 -25.91 5.23 -18.31
CA TRP A 9 -26.65 5.93 -17.25
C TRP A 9 -26.31 5.47 -15.83
N HIS A 10 -26.04 4.17 -15.65
CA HIS A 10 -25.65 3.58 -14.37
C HIS A 10 -24.21 3.95 -14.00
N TRP A 11 -23.91 3.97 -12.71
CA TRP A 11 -22.56 4.22 -12.23
C TRP A 11 -21.64 3.06 -12.61
N VAL A 12 -20.51 3.37 -13.22
CA VAL A 12 -19.37 2.47 -13.41
C VAL A 12 -18.15 3.20 -12.89
N ASN A 13 -17.34 2.54 -12.05
CA ASN A 13 -16.05 3.05 -11.62
C ASN A 13 -14.94 2.15 -12.17
N LYS A 14 -13.80 2.74 -12.54
CA LYS A 14 -12.58 2.03 -12.89
C LYS A 14 -11.41 2.72 -12.21
N ASN A 15 -10.77 2.01 -11.28
CA ASN A 15 -9.50 2.47 -10.74
C ASN A 15 -8.43 2.50 -11.83
N ALA A 16 -7.58 3.51 -11.78
CA ALA A 16 -6.58 3.85 -12.77
C ALA A 16 -5.21 4.18 -12.13
N ILE A 17 -4.98 3.87 -10.85
CA ILE A 17 -3.72 4.23 -10.16
C ILE A 17 -2.49 3.55 -10.80
N GLU A 18 -2.63 2.31 -11.27
CA GLU A 18 -1.58 1.60 -12.01
C GLU A 18 -1.24 2.30 -13.35
N TRP A 19 -2.27 2.81 -14.04
CA TRP A 19 -2.08 3.57 -15.27
C TRP A 19 -1.47 4.95 -15.00
N ALA A 20 -1.88 5.62 -13.93
CA ALA A 20 -1.28 6.89 -13.50
C ALA A 20 0.19 6.73 -13.12
N GLN A 21 0.54 5.66 -12.39
CA GLN A 21 1.93 5.29 -12.07
C GLN A 21 2.77 5.08 -13.34
N ALA A 22 2.25 4.35 -14.32
CA ALA A 22 2.91 4.18 -15.62
C ALA A 22 3.02 5.50 -16.40
N TYR A 23 1.95 6.29 -16.46
CA TYR A 23 1.89 7.58 -17.15
C TYR A 23 2.92 8.57 -16.60
N PHE A 24 2.95 8.79 -15.29
CA PHE A 24 3.93 9.69 -14.68
C PHE A 24 5.37 9.17 -14.85
N SER A 25 5.57 7.85 -14.86
CA SER A 25 6.87 7.24 -15.14
C SER A 25 7.33 7.45 -16.59
N GLU A 26 6.43 7.47 -17.56
CA GLU A 26 6.74 7.81 -18.97
C GLU A 26 6.93 9.32 -19.17
N LYS A 27 6.06 10.16 -18.60
CA LYS A 27 5.97 11.59 -18.93
C LYS A 27 6.91 12.49 -18.12
N LEU A 28 7.24 12.12 -16.89
CA LEU A 28 8.03 12.97 -16.00
C LEU A 28 9.53 12.62 -15.98
N THR A 29 9.91 11.42 -16.44
CA THR A 29 11.32 11.01 -16.52
C THR A 29 12.00 11.56 -17.77
N GLY A 30 13.32 11.77 -17.69
CA GLY A 30 14.09 12.40 -18.79
C GLY A 30 13.87 13.91 -18.97
N LEU A 31 12.85 14.50 -18.31
CA LEU A 31 12.74 15.95 -18.17
C LEU A 31 14.02 16.51 -17.55
N SER A 32 14.61 17.50 -18.21
CA SER A 32 15.97 17.95 -17.91
C SER A 32 16.17 19.43 -18.26
N ALA A 33 17.21 20.00 -17.66
CA ALA A 33 17.66 21.38 -17.88
C ALA A 33 19.19 21.45 -17.77
N SER A 34 19.81 22.40 -18.48
CA SER A 34 21.24 22.68 -18.39
C SER A 34 21.53 24.17 -18.61
N LYS A 35 22.57 24.68 -17.94
CA LYS A 35 22.88 26.11 -17.87
C LYS A 35 24.37 26.32 -17.62
N GLY A 36 25.14 26.33 -18.71
CA GLY A 36 26.60 26.27 -18.63
C GLY A 36 27.05 24.89 -18.18
N GLU A 37 27.88 24.84 -17.14
CA GLU A 37 28.38 23.58 -16.56
C GLU A 37 27.35 22.87 -15.65
N VAL A 38 26.30 23.58 -15.23
CA VAL A 38 25.27 23.03 -14.31
C VAL A 38 24.19 22.30 -15.10
N SER A 39 23.83 21.09 -14.67
CA SER A 39 22.74 20.30 -15.25
C SER A 39 21.85 19.63 -14.20
N ALA A 40 20.62 19.31 -14.57
CA ALA A 40 19.69 18.51 -13.77
C ALA A 40 18.77 17.68 -14.68
N ASN A 41 18.38 16.49 -14.23
CA ASN A 41 17.39 15.63 -14.88
C ASN A 41 16.56 14.85 -13.86
N ILE A 42 15.30 14.58 -14.19
CA ILE A 42 14.46 13.62 -13.45
C ILE A 42 14.87 12.20 -13.88
N ASP A 43 15.35 11.39 -12.92
CA ASP A 43 15.81 10.02 -13.18
C ASP A 43 14.64 9.03 -13.22
N LYS A 44 13.72 9.14 -12.25
CA LYS A 44 12.59 8.22 -12.05
C LYS A 44 11.50 8.85 -11.16
N VAL A 45 10.31 8.28 -11.26
CA VAL A 45 9.29 8.41 -10.20
C VAL A 45 9.68 7.48 -9.04
N LEU A 46 9.62 7.99 -7.81
CA LEU A 46 9.82 7.24 -6.56
C LEU A 46 8.52 6.64 -6.05
N SER A 47 7.44 7.42 -6.07
CA SER A 47 6.09 6.93 -5.77
C SER A 47 5.00 7.83 -6.37
N VAL A 48 3.81 7.24 -6.55
CA VAL A 48 2.54 7.93 -6.79
C VAL A 48 1.55 7.31 -5.82
N ASP A 49 1.29 8.03 -4.72
CA ASP A 49 0.48 7.58 -3.59
C ASP A 49 -0.80 8.41 -3.51
N GLY A 50 -1.97 7.78 -3.57
CA GLY A 50 -3.27 8.44 -3.54
C GLY A 50 -4.32 7.64 -4.27
N ASP A 51 -5.40 8.29 -4.71
CA ASP A 51 -6.44 7.66 -5.53
C ASP A 51 -6.53 8.28 -6.93
N CYS A 52 -6.95 7.47 -7.88
CA CYS A 52 -7.15 7.85 -9.27
C CYS A 52 -8.21 6.93 -9.87
N ASP A 53 -9.42 7.45 -10.01
CA ASP A 53 -10.62 6.76 -10.44
C ASP A 53 -11.22 7.46 -11.67
N VAL A 54 -11.52 6.67 -12.71
CA VAL A 54 -12.30 7.12 -13.86
C VAL A 54 -13.69 6.53 -13.73
N SER A 55 -14.68 7.39 -13.50
CA SER A 55 -16.07 7.01 -13.29
C SER A 55 -16.98 7.49 -14.43
N GLN A 56 -18.13 6.85 -14.56
CA GLN A 56 -19.19 7.23 -15.50
C GLN A 56 -20.50 7.50 -14.76
N ARG A 57 -21.18 8.58 -15.13
CA ARG A 57 -22.48 8.95 -14.56
C ARG A 57 -23.31 9.74 -15.58
N LYS A 58 -24.57 9.33 -15.81
CA LYS A 58 -25.52 10.03 -16.72
C LYS A 58 -24.92 10.32 -18.12
N GLY A 59 -24.21 9.35 -18.69
CA GLY A 59 -23.55 9.46 -20.01
C GLY A 59 -22.22 10.21 -20.03
N LYS A 60 -21.87 10.95 -18.97
CA LYS A 60 -20.57 11.64 -18.85
C LYS A 60 -19.53 10.74 -18.20
N VAL A 61 -18.30 10.83 -18.68
CA VAL A 61 -17.09 10.40 -17.97
C VAL A 61 -16.71 11.52 -17.00
N ILE A 62 -16.29 11.14 -15.80
CA ILE A 62 -15.73 12.02 -14.78
C ILE A 62 -14.45 11.37 -14.25
N THR A 63 -13.43 12.19 -14.01
CA THR A 63 -12.19 11.78 -13.33
C THR A 63 -12.23 12.34 -11.91
N LEU A 64 -11.93 11.49 -10.93
CA LEU A 64 -11.60 11.92 -9.59
C LEU A 64 -10.23 11.33 -9.27
N PHE A 65 -9.28 12.19 -8.94
CA PHE A 65 -7.96 11.79 -8.53
C PHE A 65 -7.43 12.81 -7.54
N ASP A 66 -6.62 12.31 -6.60
CA ASP A 66 -5.77 13.06 -5.69
C ASP A 66 -4.55 12.18 -5.46
N VAL A 67 -3.40 12.56 -6.05
CA VAL A 67 -2.16 11.77 -5.99
C VAL A 67 -0.95 12.61 -5.58
N LYS A 68 -0.26 12.13 -4.54
CA LYS A 68 1.06 12.62 -4.15
C LYS A 68 2.12 11.99 -5.03
N VAL A 69 2.84 12.81 -5.81
CA VAL A 69 3.90 12.35 -6.72
C VAL A 69 5.27 12.66 -6.12
N ARG A 70 6.15 11.67 -6.08
CA ARG A 70 7.56 11.84 -5.70
C ARG A 70 8.48 11.47 -6.83
N LEU A 71 9.45 12.32 -7.13
CA LEU A 71 10.46 12.16 -8.17
C LEU A 71 11.86 12.14 -7.54
N GLU A 72 12.76 11.29 -8.06
CA GLU A 72 14.20 11.43 -7.81
C GLU A 72 14.83 12.20 -8.98
N PHE A 73 15.72 13.13 -8.66
CA PHE A 73 16.49 13.87 -9.66
C PHE A 73 17.98 13.80 -9.34
N SER A 74 18.78 13.83 -10.38
CA SER A 74 20.22 13.99 -10.32
C SER A 74 20.66 15.18 -11.16
N GLY A 75 21.91 15.58 -10.97
CA GLY A 75 22.48 16.73 -11.64
C GLY A 75 23.97 16.84 -11.38
N VAL A 76 24.57 17.82 -12.05
CA VAL A 76 25.99 18.14 -11.94
C VAL A 76 26.10 19.62 -11.60
N ALA A 77 26.83 19.94 -10.53
CA ALA A 77 27.17 21.30 -10.15
C ALA A 77 28.44 21.78 -10.88
N ALA A 78 28.84 23.03 -10.66
CA ALA A 78 30.16 23.51 -11.07
C ALA A 78 31.28 22.61 -10.50
N GLU A 79 32.43 22.56 -11.17
CA GLU A 79 33.55 21.64 -10.88
C GLU A 79 33.22 20.13 -11.02
N GLY A 80 31.99 19.77 -11.39
CA GLY A 80 31.60 18.39 -11.68
C GLY A 80 31.08 17.58 -10.49
N GLU A 81 30.77 18.21 -9.35
CA GLU A 81 30.15 17.51 -8.22
C GLU A 81 28.78 16.94 -8.61
N LYS A 82 28.54 15.67 -8.31
CA LYS A 82 27.24 15.03 -8.53
C LYS A 82 26.27 15.40 -7.41
N VAL A 83 25.12 15.93 -7.81
CA VAL A 83 24.02 16.29 -6.92
C VAL A 83 22.89 15.29 -7.13
N THR A 84 22.27 14.84 -6.05
CA THR A 84 21.01 14.08 -6.09
C THR A 84 20.01 14.71 -5.12
N GLY A 85 18.73 14.53 -5.40
CA GLY A 85 17.65 15.09 -4.60
C GLY A 85 16.30 14.51 -4.98
N SER A 86 15.24 15.08 -4.40
CA SER A 86 13.87 14.72 -4.74
C SER A 86 12.98 15.94 -4.92
N VAL A 87 11.98 15.79 -5.79
CA VAL A 87 10.86 16.71 -5.90
C VAL A 87 9.62 15.97 -5.39
N THR A 88 9.03 16.44 -4.30
CA THR A 88 7.70 15.99 -3.87
C THR A 88 6.67 17.02 -4.35
N ILE A 89 5.65 16.54 -5.06
CA ILE A 89 4.43 17.28 -5.37
C ILE A 89 3.40 16.72 -4.38
N PRO A 90 2.98 17.49 -3.36
CA PRO A 90 2.25 16.94 -2.23
C PRO A 90 0.83 16.49 -2.59
N GLU A 91 0.26 17.10 -3.62
CA GLU A 91 -1.13 16.99 -4.09
C GLU A 91 -1.14 17.24 -5.60
N VAL A 92 -1.82 16.37 -6.35
CA VAL A 92 -2.14 16.52 -7.78
C VAL A 92 -3.58 16.05 -7.90
N ALA A 93 -4.53 16.98 -7.86
CA ALA A 93 -5.95 16.67 -7.77
C ALA A 93 -6.72 17.04 -9.05
N HIS A 94 -7.95 16.53 -9.16
CA HIS A 94 -8.81 16.69 -10.35
C HIS A 94 -9.22 18.13 -10.67
N ASP A 95 -9.00 19.03 -9.73
CA ASP A 95 -9.37 20.44 -9.70
C ASP A 95 -8.18 21.40 -9.50
N THR A 96 -6.94 20.88 -9.41
CA THR A 96 -5.72 21.71 -9.30
C THR A 96 -5.38 22.38 -10.65
N GLU A 97 -5.32 23.71 -10.69
CA GLU A 97 -4.90 24.48 -11.88
C GLU A 97 -3.36 24.53 -12.04
N GLU A 98 -2.86 24.93 -13.23
CA GLU A 98 -1.43 24.79 -13.59
C GLU A 98 -0.48 25.56 -12.67
N ASP A 99 -0.89 26.73 -12.16
CA ASP A 99 -0.10 27.54 -11.23
C ASP A 99 -0.26 27.13 -9.76
N GLU A 100 -1.34 26.44 -9.39
CA GLU A 100 -1.61 25.97 -8.02
C GLU A 100 -0.68 24.84 -7.56
N TYR A 101 -0.12 24.05 -8.48
CA TYR A 101 0.81 22.96 -8.14
C TYR A 101 2.00 23.43 -7.27
N VAL A 102 2.14 22.81 -6.08
CA VAL A 102 3.22 23.03 -5.11
C VAL A 102 4.38 22.05 -5.36
N PHE A 103 5.63 22.52 -5.25
CA PHE A 103 6.83 21.71 -5.50
C PHE A 103 7.84 21.81 -4.34
N GLU A 104 7.93 20.75 -3.55
CA GLU A 104 8.91 20.60 -2.46
C GLU A 104 10.23 20.05 -3.02
N ILE A 105 11.23 20.91 -3.24
CA ILE A 105 12.55 20.52 -3.77
C ILE A 105 13.56 20.34 -2.62
N GLY A 106 13.92 19.09 -2.35
CA GLY A 106 14.97 18.69 -1.40
C GLY A 106 16.24 18.20 -2.12
N VAL A 107 17.40 18.44 -1.52
CA VAL A 107 18.73 18.00 -1.99
C VAL A 107 19.35 17.09 -0.94
N TYR A 108 19.94 15.97 -1.35
CA TYR A 108 20.62 15.06 -0.42
C TYR A 108 22.00 15.61 -0.04
N SER A 109 22.24 15.71 1.27
CA SER A 109 23.41 16.40 1.84
C SER A 109 23.57 17.82 1.30
N ASP A 110 22.55 18.66 1.57
CA ASP A 110 22.42 20.05 1.10
C ASP A 110 23.65 20.91 1.48
N SER A 111 24.15 21.67 0.50
CA SER A 111 25.36 22.48 0.61
C SER A 111 25.34 23.64 -0.39
N LYS A 112 26.22 24.64 -0.22
CA LYS A 112 26.16 25.90 -0.99
C LYS A 112 26.46 25.70 -2.48
N GLU A 113 27.28 24.71 -2.79
CA GLU A 113 27.69 24.30 -4.13
C GLU A 113 26.49 23.76 -4.93
N LYS A 114 25.58 23.05 -4.24
CA LYS A 114 24.42 22.35 -4.80
C LYS A 114 23.21 23.26 -5.02
N GLN A 115 23.18 24.43 -4.39
CA GLN A 115 22.11 25.41 -4.53
C GLN A 115 21.88 25.81 -6.00
N ALA A 116 22.94 25.85 -6.83
CA ALA A 116 22.83 26.11 -8.26
C ALA A 116 21.99 25.05 -9.01
N VAL A 117 22.14 23.77 -8.68
CA VAL A 117 21.32 22.68 -9.23
C VAL A 117 19.88 22.80 -8.72
N ARG A 118 19.69 23.09 -7.43
CA ARG A 118 18.36 23.29 -6.82
C ARG A 118 17.57 24.42 -7.49
N ASP A 119 18.24 25.53 -7.80
CA ASP A 119 17.63 26.66 -8.51
C ASP A 119 17.43 26.40 -10.00
N LEU A 120 18.26 25.56 -10.64
CA LEU A 120 18.01 25.07 -12.00
C LEU A 120 16.73 24.20 -12.04
N VAL A 121 16.55 23.27 -11.10
CA VAL A 121 15.32 22.47 -10.98
C VAL A 121 14.10 23.38 -10.78
N ARG A 122 14.20 24.37 -9.87
CA ARG A 122 13.10 25.31 -9.57
C ARG A 122 12.70 26.20 -10.75
N ASN A 123 13.66 26.71 -11.51
CA ASN A 123 13.41 27.69 -12.56
C ASN A 123 13.11 27.04 -13.91
N ASP A 124 13.77 25.94 -14.23
CA ASP A 124 13.81 25.39 -15.60
C ASP A 124 13.14 23.99 -15.71
N ILE A 125 13.03 23.19 -14.63
CA ILE A 125 12.33 21.88 -14.64
C ILE A 125 10.90 21.97 -14.08
N VAL A 126 10.66 22.70 -12.99
CA VAL A 126 9.29 22.84 -12.42
C VAL A 126 8.25 23.36 -13.42
N PRO A 127 8.54 24.33 -14.33
CA PRO A 127 7.59 24.70 -15.38
C PRO A 127 7.29 23.58 -16.39
N GLN A 128 8.26 22.69 -16.66
CA GLN A 128 8.03 21.51 -17.50
C GLN A 128 7.14 20.49 -16.78
N LEU A 129 7.35 20.28 -15.47
CA LEU A 129 6.50 19.43 -14.63
C LEU A 129 5.05 19.93 -14.59
N ARG A 130 4.83 21.23 -14.29
CA ARG A 130 3.47 21.84 -14.31
C ARG A 130 2.71 21.53 -15.59
N LYS A 131 3.34 21.78 -16.73
CA LYS A 131 2.74 21.55 -18.05
C LYS A 131 2.44 20.06 -18.32
N ALA A 132 3.29 19.15 -17.84
CA ALA A 132 3.07 17.70 -17.98
C ALA A 132 1.95 17.18 -17.06
N LEU A 133 1.81 17.75 -15.86
CA LEU A 133 0.71 17.47 -14.94
C LEU A 133 -0.62 18.00 -15.49
N ALA A 134 -0.63 19.22 -16.06
CA ALA A 134 -1.83 19.81 -16.66
C ALA A 134 -2.42 18.98 -17.83
N SER A 135 -1.61 18.18 -18.55
CA SER A 135 -2.11 17.23 -19.56
C SER A 135 -2.72 15.93 -19.01
N PHE A 136 -2.46 15.58 -17.74
CA PHE A 136 -2.84 14.28 -17.16
C PHE A 136 -4.34 14.01 -17.20
N SER A 137 -5.17 14.99 -16.81
CA SER A 137 -6.63 14.85 -16.78
C SER A 137 -7.22 14.61 -18.18
N GLY A 138 -6.68 15.28 -19.21
CA GLY A 138 -7.06 15.10 -20.61
C GLY A 138 -6.70 13.72 -21.13
N ASP A 139 -5.47 13.27 -20.89
CA ASP A 139 -4.99 11.95 -21.33
C ASP A 139 -5.71 10.79 -20.62
N LEU A 140 -5.97 10.93 -19.31
CA LEU A 140 -6.76 9.98 -18.51
C LEU A 140 -8.18 9.79 -19.07
N ILE A 141 -8.84 10.88 -19.47
CA ILE A 141 -10.15 10.83 -20.14
C ILE A 141 -10.05 10.23 -21.55
N ALA A 142 -9.00 10.57 -22.30
CA ALA A 142 -8.82 10.10 -23.68
C ALA A 142 -8.60 8.58 -23.79
N GLU A 143 -7.87 8.02 -22.83
CA GLU A 143 -7.54 6.59 -22.76
C GLU A 143 -8.67 5.77 -22.11
N HIS A 144 -9.17 6.18 -20.94
CA HIS A 144 -10.15 5.37 -20.20
C HIS A 144 -11.62 5.73 -20.47
N GLY A 145 -11.92 6.94 -20.93
CA GLY A 145 -13.30 7.35 -21.19
C GLY A 145 -14.01 6.49 -22.25
N LYS A 146 -13.29 6.09 -23.30
CA LYS A 146 -13.80 5.18 -24.34
C LYS A 146 -14.01 3.75 -23.85
N ALA A 147 -13.18 3.28 -22.92
CA ALA A 147 -13.28 1.92 -22.36
C ALA A 147 -14.50 1.75 -21.45
N ILE A 148 -14.97 2.84 -20.83
CA ILE A 148 -16.11 2.84 -19.90
C ILE A 148 -17.42 3.20 -20.63
N GLN A 149 -17.37 3.95 -21.74
CA GLN A 149 -18.55 4.27 -22.55
C GLN A 149 -18.94 3.14 -23.52
N HIS A 150 -20.10 2.50 -23.28
CA HIS A 150 -20.74 1.69 -24.32
C HIS A 150 -21.22 2.61 -25.46
N ALA A 151 -21.05 2.17 -26.71
CA ALA A 151 -21.44 2.96 -27.87
C ALA A 151 -22.98 3.12 -27.97
N PRO A 152 -23.50 4.33 -28.26
CA PRO A 152 -24.92 4.53 -28.48
C PRO A 152 -25.34 3.86 -29.81
N GLY A 153 -26.12 2.79 -29.72
CA GLY A 153 -26.64 2.06 -30.89
C GLY A 153 -26.47 0.54 -30.87
N SER A 154 -25.75 -0.02 -29.90
CA SER A 154 -25.57 -1.48 -29.75
C SER A 154 -26.81 -2.22 -29.23
N GLY A 155 -27.89 -2.19 -30.02
CA GLY A 155 -28.91 -3.24 -29.98
C GLY A 155 -28.33 -4.60 -30.40
N PRO A 156 -29.02 -5.72 -30.16
CA PRO A 156 -28.49 -7.05 -30.42
C PRO A 156 -28.35 -7.30 -31.93
N VAL A 157 -27.13 -7.17 -32.45
CA VAL A 157 -26.79 -7.55 -33.83
C VAL A 157 -26.76 -9.07 -33.98
N SER A 158 -27.94 -9.63 -34.25
CA SER A 158 -28.09 -11.01 -34.73
C SER A 158 -27.42 -11.17 -36.08
N GLY A 159 -26.19 -11.69 -36.09
CA GLY A 159 -25.38 -11.83 -37.30
C GLY A 159 -24.27 -12.88 -37.16
N THR A 160 -24.62 -14.14 -37.45
CA THR A 160 -23.75 -15.26 -37.90
C THR A 160 -22.23 -15.14 -37.63
N SER A 161 -21.64 -16.10 -36.92
CA SER A 161 -21.49 -17.45 -37.51
C SER A 161 -21.68 -18.61 -36.52
N THR A 162 -22.33 -19.67 -37.02
CA THR A 162 -22.74 -20.85 -36.24
C THR A 162 -21.91 -22.08 -36.62
N PRO A 163 -21.21 -22.74 -35.69
CA PRO A 163 -20.78 -24.12 -35.85
C PRO A 163 -22.01 -25.04 -35.83
N LYS A 164 -22.29 -25.74 -36.94
CA LYS A 164 -23.45 -26.64 -37.05
C LYS A 164 -23.27 -27.89 -36.16
N PRO A 165 -24.29 -28.36 -35.42
CA PRO A 165 -24.12 -29.45 -34.45
C PRO A 165 -23.90 -30.81 -35.12
N VAL A 166 -23.12 -31.66 -34.45
CA VAL A 166 -23.03 -33.10 -34.72
C VAL A 166 -24.18 -33.81 -34.00
N ALA A 167 -24.83 -34.76 -34.66
CA ALA A 167 -26.02 -35.43 -34.14
C ALA A 167 -25.69 -36.55 -33.12
N THR A 168 -26.57 -36.72 -32.15
CA THR A 168 -26.49 -37.76 -31.10
C THR A 168 -26.77 -39.17 -31.64
N SER A 169 -26.02 -40.15 -31.15
CA SER A 169 -26.38 -41.58 -31.23
C SER A 169 -26.53 -42.17 -29.81
N SER A 170 -27.59 -42.94 -29.60
CA SER A 170 -27.84 -43.83 -28.45
C SER A 170 -26.79 -44.96 -28.36
N SER A 171 -26.50 -45.62 -27.22
CA SER A 171 -26.86 -45.46 -25.78
C SER A 171 -25.84 -46.32 -24.94
N THR A 172 -25.97 -46.82 -23.70
CA THR A 172 -27.10 -47.08 -22.78
C THR A 172 -26.61 -47.24 -21.33
N SER A 173 -27.52 -47.09 -20.34
CA SER A 173 -27.53 -47.71 -18.98
C SER A 173 -26.23 -48.14 -18.28
N HIS A 174 -25.94 -47.54 -17.12
CA HIS A 174 -26.09 -48.13 -15.77
C HIS A 174 -25.82 -47.03 -14.72
N ALA A 175 -26.75 -46.75 -13.79
CA ALA A 175 -27.09 -47.49 -12.56
C ALA A 175 -26.04 -47.32 -11.44
N ALA A 176 -26.50 -46.91 -10.26
CA ALA A 176 -25.65 -46.31 -9.23
C ALA A 176 -25.05 -47.32 -8.24
N SER A 177 -23.86 -47.01 -7.72
CA SER A 177 -23.41 -47.36 -6.38
C SER A 177 -22.35 -46.38 -5.88
N SER A 178 -22.34 -46.15 -4.57
CA SER A 178 -21.32 -45.37 -3.88
C SER A 178 -20.02 -46.17 -3.75
N LYS A 179 -18.85 -45.50 -3.70
CA LYS A 179 -18.09 -45.24 -2.46
C LYS A 179 -16.73 -44.58 -2.76
N THR A 180 -16.27 -43.77 -1.81
CA THR A 180 -14.87 -43.33 -1.58
C THR A 180 -14.27 -42.27 -2.51
N GLU A 181 -13.83 -41.20 -1.85
CA GLU A 181 -12.78 -40.25 -2.22
C GLU A 181 -11.50 -40.96 -2.74
N PRO A 182 -10.80 -40.32 -3.71
CA PRO A 182 -9.47 -39.80 -3.38
C PRO A 182 -9.42 -38.27 -3.54
N SER A 183 -8.80 -37.59 -2.57
CA SER A 183 -8.55 -36.15 -2.62
C SER A 183 -7.74 -35.78 -3.86
N GLN A 184 -8.34 -35.01 -4.76
CA GLN A 184 -7.58 -34.31 -5.78
C GLN A 184 -7.03 -33.03 -5.17
N THR A 185 -5.75 -33.08 -4.81
CA THR A 185 -4.93 -31.89 -4.56
C THR A 185 -4.89 -31.05 -5.84
N GLU A 186 -5.82 -30.11 -5.99
CA GLU A 186 -5.69 -29.04 -6.97
C GLU A 186 -4.43 -28.25 -6.62
N ALA A 187 -3.37 -28.46 -7.39
CA ALA A 187 -2.11 -27.76 -7.21
C ALA A 187 -2.36 -26.27 -7.41
N SER A 188 -2.29 -25.50 -6.33
CA SER A 188 -2.41 -24.05 -6.36
C SER A 188 -1.43 -23.46 -7.38
N PRO A 189 -1.76 -22.34 -8.06
CA PRO A 189 -0.79 -21.63 -8.88
C PRO A 189 0.44 -21.32 -8.02
N ILE A 190 1.63 -21.43 -8.60
CA ILE A 190 2.89 -21.16 -7.89
C ILE A 190 2.98 -19.64 -7.65
N VAL A 191 2.41 -19.19 -6.54
CA VAL A 191 2.50 -17.81 -6.06
C VAL A 191 3.90 -17.65 -5.47
N ASN A 192 4.73 -16.84 -6.12
CA ASN A 192 5.97 -16.37 -5.49
C ASN A 192 5.59 -15.52 -4.27
N THR A 193 6.24 -15.77 -3.14
CA THR A 193 5.94 -15.12 -1.86
C THR A 193 7.17 -14.56 -1.17
N VAL A 194 6.95 -13.61 -0.28
CA VAL A 194 7.96 -13.05 0.63
C VAL A 194 7.55 -13.21 2.10
N THR A 195 8.49 -12.91 2.99
CA THR A 195 8.26 -12.76 4.43
C THR A 195 8.41 -11.29 4.82
N LEU A 196 7.33 -10.65 5.30
CA LEU A 196 7.40 -9.31 5.90
C LEU A 196 7.77 -9.42 7.39
N LYS A 197 8.48 -8.41 7.90
CA LYS A 197 8.76 -8.25 9.34
C LYS A 197 8.73 -6.78 9.70
N ASP A 198 8.04 -6.44 10.78
CA ASP A 198 7.90 -5.08 11.30
C ASP A 198 7.79 -5.14 12.83
N ASP A 199 8.52 -4.29 13.56
CA ASP A 199 8.46 -4.20 15.03
C ASP A 199 7.71 -2.92 15.42
N ILE A 200 6.63 -3.04 16.21
CA ILE A 200 5.64 -1.98 16.43
C ILE A 200 5.37 -1.78 17.93
N GLU A 201 5.77 -0.64 18.50
CA GLU A 201 5.52 -0.33 19.91
C GLU A 201 4.07 0.12 20.17
N PHE A 202 3.46 -0.36 21.27
CA PHE A 202 2.20 0.12 21.83
C PHE A 202 2.38 0.49 23.31
N GLN A 203 1.82 1.63 23.73
CA GLN A 203 1.86 2.11 25.12
C GLN A 203 0.80 1.38 25.96
N THR A 204 1.05 0.09 26.24
CA THR A 204 0.11 -0.83 26.86
C THR A 204 0.81 -2.09 27.40
N SER A 205 0.09 -2.89 28.19
CA SER A 205 0.52 -4.22 28.61
C SER A 205 0.11 -5.32 27.62
N ALA A 206 0.88 -6.41 27.59
CA ALA A 206 0.74 -7.47 26.59
C ALA A 206 -0.62 -8.19 26.67
N ASP A 207 -1.23 -8.28 27.85
CA ASP A 207 -2.58 -8.83 28.03
C ASP A 207 -3.65 -7.96 27.35
N GLN A 208 -3.57 -6.63 27.49
CA GLN A 208 -4.50 -5.70 26.89
C GLN A 208 -4.33 -5.69 25.37
N LEU A 209 -3.10 -5.73 24.87
CA LEU A 209 -2.83 -5.80 23.43
C LEU A 209 -3.29 -7.14 22.84
N TYR A 210 -2.97 -8.26 23.48
CA TYR A 210 -3.42 -9.60 23.09
C TYR A 210 -4.96 -9.67 23.01
N GLN A 211 -5.66 -9.12 24.00
CA GLN A 211 -7.12 -9.03 23.97
C GLN A 211 -7.65 -8.23 22.77
N THR A 212 -6.95 -7.21 22.25
CA THR A 212 -7.45 -6.48 21.05
C THR A 212 -7.53 -7.35 19.78
N PHE A 213 -6.77 -8.44 19.71
CA PHE A 213 -6.80 -9.39 18.57
C PHE A 213 -7.72 -10.60 18.81
N VAL A 214 -8.11 -10.87 20.06
CA VAL A 214 -8.78 -12.13 20.47
C VAL A 214 -10.16 -11.90 21.11
N ASP A 215 -10.46 -10.70 21.62
CA ASP A 215 -11.80 -10.35 22.12
C ASP A 215 -12.71 -9.86 20.97
N PRO A 216 -13.89 -10.47 20.73
CA PRO A 216 -14.76 -10.09 19.63
C PRO A 216 -15.31 -8.65 19.70
N GLN A 217 -15.48 -8.09 20.90
CA GLN A 217 -15.96 -6.72 21.10
C GLN A 217 -14.84 -5.71 20.83
N ARG A 218 -13.61 -5.99 21.30
CA ARG A 218 -12.44 -5.16 21.00
C ARG A 218 -12.11 -5.16 19.51
N VAL A 219 -12.18 -6.32 18.86
CA VAL A 219 -12.03 -6.43 17.40
C VAL A 219 -13.08 -5.57 16.70
N ALA A 220 -14.38 -5.75 17.02
CA ALA A 220 -15.47 -4.97 16.43
C ALA A 220 -15.31 -3.45 16.63
N ALA A 221 -14.70 -3.00 17.74
CA ALA A 221 -14.45 -1.60 18.02
C ALA A 221 -13.36 -0.98 17.13
N PHE A 222 -12.25 -1.68 16.85
CA PHE A 222 -11.20 -1.14 15.98
C PHE A 222 -11.50 -1.34 14.49
N THR A 223 -12.14 -2.44 14.09
CA THR A 223 -12.60 -2.68 12.71
C THR A 223 -13.81 -1.80 12.33
N ARG A 224 -14.48 -1.20 13.34
CA ARG A 224 -15.76 -0.47 13.23
C ARG A 224 -16.93 -1.30 12.69
N ALA A 225 -16.78 -2.63 12.63
CA ALA A 225 -17.75 -3.55 12.08
C ALA A 225 -17.66 -4.90 12.78
N GLN A 226 -18.80 -5.46 13.18
CA GLN A 226 -18.85 -6.75 13.86
C GLN A 226 -18.33 -7.86 12.91
N PRO A 227 -17.39 -8.73 13.35
CA PRO A 227 -16.90 -9.84 12.55
C PRO A 227 -18.02 -10.75 12.02
N SER A 228 -17.91 -11.22 10.77
CA SER A 228 -18.96 -12.08 10.17
C SER A 228 -18.81 -13.57 10.51
N GLU A 229 -17.61 -13.95 10.91
CA GLU A 229 -17.21 -15.22 11.54
C GLU A 229 -16.07 -14.85 12.50
N PHE A 230 -16.05 -15.35 13.74
CA PHE A 230 -14.96 -15.10 14.69
C PHE A 230 -15.00 -16.08 15.86
N GLU A 231 -14.08 -17.04 15.86
CA GLU A 231 -13.92 -18.04 16.91
C GLU A 231 -12.52 -17.90 17.56
N PRO A 232 -12.39 -17.28 18.74
CA PRO A 232 -11.10 -17.07 19.41
C PRO A 232 -10.61 -18.36 20.10
N ARG A 233 -10.25 -19.36 19.30
CA ARG A 233 -9.73 -20.67 19.70
C ARG A 233 -8.77 -21.21 18.64
N GLU A 234 -7.88 -22.11 19.00
CA GLU A 234 -7.05 -22.80 18.01
C GLU A 234 -7.91 -23.62 17.05
N GLY A 235 -7.62 -23.53 15.75
CA GLY A 235 -8.46 -24.04 14.67
C GLY A 235 -9.71 -23.19 14.36
N GLY A 236 -10.01 -22.17 15.18
CA GLY A 236 -11.13 -21.25 14.99
C GLY A 236 -10.90 -20.28 13.84
N LYS A 237 -11.97 -19.97 13.09
CA LYS A 237 -11.92 -19.06 11.93
C LYS A 237 -12.25 -17.62 12.30
N PHE A 238 -11.80 -16.68 11.47
CA PHE A 238 -12.26 -15.30 11.51
C PHE A 238 -12.45 -14.70 10.11
N SER A 239 -13.39 -13.75 10.02
CA SER A 239 -13.69 -13.00 8.81
C SER A 239 -14.03 -11.55 9.16
N LEU A 240 -13.14 -10.63 8.76
CA LEU A 240 -13.13 -9.21 9.11
C LEU A 240 -13.39 -8.34 7.87
N PHE A 241 -13.68 -7.06 8.10
CA PHE A 241 -13.86 -6.04 7.04
C PHE A 241 -14.80 -6.51 5.90
N GLY A 242 -15.97 -7.05 6.26
CA GLY A 242 -16.97 -7.49 5.28
C GLY A 242 -16.57 -8.71 4.44
N ARG A 243 -15.70 -9.59 4.98
CA ARG A 243 -15.01 -10.70 4.28
C ARG A 243 -13.90 -10.27 3.32
N ASN A 244 -13.46 -9.01 3.35
CA ASN A 244 -12.24 -8.63 2.66
C ASN A 244 -10.98 -9.28 3.30
N VAL A 245 -11.04 -9.61 4.59
CA VAL A 245 -10.00 -10.36 5.28
C VAL A 245 -10.57 -11.66 5.83
N GLU A 246 -9.91 -12.79 5.55
CA GLU A 246 -10.28 -14.12 6.05
C GLU A 246 -9.05 -14.84 6.62
N GLY A 247 -9.26 -15.65 7.66
CA GLY A 247 -8.19 -16.39 8.30
C GLY A 247 -8.65 -17.40 9.36
N GLN A 248 -7.68 -18.02 10.01
CA GLN A 248 -7.87 -19.05 11.02
C GLN A 248 -6.75 -18.96 12.05
N PHE A 249 -7.09 -18.95 13.35
CA PHE A 249 -6.11 -19.03 14.42
C PHE A 249 -5.46 -20.41 14.43
N LYS A 250 -4.13 -20.46 14.21
CA LYS A 250 -3.31 -21.69 14.23
C LYS A 250 -2.77 -21.99 15.62
N GLN A 251 -2.39 -20.96 16.38
CA GLN A 251 -1.85 -21.07 17.74
C GLN A 251 -2.21 -19.83 18.55
N LEU A 252 -2.57 -20.00 19.82
CA LEU A 252 -2.95 -18.91 20.74
C LEU A 252 -2.23 -19.03 22.09
N ASP A 253 -0.97 -18.58 22.16
CA ASP A 253 -0.23 -18.48 23.42
C ASP A 253 -0.63 -17.19 24.14
N GLN A 254 -1.47 -17.30 25.17
CA GLN A 254 -1.98 -16.17 25.93
C GLN A 254 -0.86 -15.18 26.34
N ASP A 255 -1.12 -13.90 26.08
CA ASP A 255 -0.30 -12.73 26.40
C ASP A 255 1.14 -12.77 25.83
N LYS A 256 1.42 -13.67 24.87
CA LYS A 256 2.77 -13.93 24.33
C LYS A 256 2.83 -14.05 22.81
N LYS A 257 1.92 -14.79 22.18
CA LYS A 257 2.00 -15.06 20.73
C LYS A 257 0.65 -15.46 20.13
N ILE A 258 0.36 -14.92 18.95
CA ILE A 258 -0.72 -15.38 18.07
C ILE A 258 -0.09 -15.84 16.76
N VAL A 259 -0.48 -17.02 16.28
CA VAL A 259 -0.22 -17.45 14.89
C VAL A 259 -1.55 -17.65 14.21
N GLN A 260 -1.72 -17.08 13.03
CA GLN A 260 -2.94 -17.21 12.24
C GLN A 260 -2.65 -17.30 10.74
N THR A 261 -3.52 -17.98 9.99
CA THR A 261 -3.59 -17.75 8.54
C THR A 261 -4.26 -16.41 8.25
N TRP A 262 -3.92 -15.80 7.13
CA TRP A 262 -4.50 -14.54 6.69
C TRP A 262 -4.48 -14.45 5.16
N ARG A 263 -5.54 -13.90 4.56
CA ARG A 263 -5.59 -13.50 3.16
C ARG A 263 -6.52 -12.30 2.94
N LEU A 264 -6.25 -11.53 1.89
CA LEU A 264 -7.26 -10.65 1.28
C LEU A 264 -8.21 -11.46 0.40
N ALA A 265 -9.42 -10.94 0.18
CA ALA A 265 -10.37 -11.52 -0.77
C ALA A 265 -9.80 -11.60 -2.20
N ASP A 266 -9.07 -10.56 -2.62
CA ASP A 266 -8.45 -10.42 -3.94
C ASP A 266 -7.19 -11.28 -4.16
N TRP A 267 -6.64 -11.87 -3.10
CA TRP A 267 -5.53 -12.82 -3.25
C TRP A 267 -5.99 -14.12 -3.92
N PRO A 268 -5.09 -14.82 -4.65
CA PRO A 268 -5.41 -16.07 -5.34
C PRO A 268 -6.17 -17.07 -4.46
N LYS A 269 -7.17 -17.74 -5.05
CA LYS A 269 -8.03 -18.68 -4.31
C LYS A 269 -7.21 -19.80 -3.69
N GLY A 270 -7.41 -20.05 -2.40
CA GLY A 270 -6.64 -21.02 -1.62
C GLY A 270 -5.27 -20.53 -1.14
N HIS A 271 -4.81 -19.35 -1.56
CA HIS A 271 -3.57 -18.77 -1.05
C HIS A 271 -3.78 -18.12 0.32
N TYR A 272 -3.06 -18.61 1.32
CA TYR A 272 -3.06 -18.08 2.68
C TYR A 272 -1.63 -17.84 3.15
N SER A 273 -1.35 -16.60 3.57
CA SER A 273 -0.16 -16.26 4.34
C SER A 273 -0.29 -16.77 5.79
N THR A 274 0.82 -16.85 6.52
CA THR A 274 0.84 -17.08 7.96
C THR A 274 1.39 -15.85 8.68
N LEU A 275 0.50 -15.13 9.36
CA LEU A 275 0.84 -14.00 10.21
C LEU A 275 1.16 -14.50 11.63
N THR A 276 2.36 -14.20 12.10
CA THR A 276 2.79 -14.40 13.49
C THR A 276 2.95 -13.05 14.17
N LEU A 277 2.32 -12.91 15.34
CA LEU A 277 2.41 -11.77 16.23
C LEU A 277 3.04 -12.24 17.53
N VAL A 278 4.13 -11.59 17.98
CA VAL A 278 4.76 -11.84 19.28
C VAL A 278 4.65 -10.59 20.13
N PHE A 279 4.19 -10.75 21.37
CA PHE A 279 3.98 -9.66 22.34
C PHE A 279 5.16 -9.64 23.33
N ASP A 280 6.08 -8.70 23.13
CA ASP A 280 7.31 -8.57 23.90
C ASP A 280 7.15 -7.44 24.94
N GLN A 281 6.88 -7.82 26.19
CA GLN A 281 6.50 -6.91 27.28
C GLN A 281 7.74 -6.17 27.84
N GLY A 282 7.87 -4.89 27.53
CA GLY A 282 8.79 -3.96 28.19
C GLY A 282 8.21 -3.39 29.50
N THR A 283 8.95 -2.50 30.15
CA THR A 283 8.60 -1.94 31.47
C THR A 283 7.35 -1.05 31.46
N TYR A 284 7.09 -0.34 30.36
CA TYR A 284 6.00 0.64 30.22
C TYR A 284 5.18 0.49 28.92
N SER A 285 5.65 -0.34 28.00
CA SER A 285 5.09 -0.55 26.67
C SER A 285 5.30 -1.99 26.22
N THR A 286 4.56 -2.42 25.20
CA THR A 286 4.69 -3.74 24.57
C THR A 286 5.16 -3.55 23.14
N MET A 287 6.23 -4.26 22.76
CA MET A 287 6.68 -4.33 21.37
C MET A 287 5.97 -5.49 20.67
N LEU A 288 5.12 -5.18 19.69
CA LEU A 288 4.49 -6.16 18.82
C LEU A 288 5.47 -6.49 17.69
N ARG A 289 6.12 -7.65 17.77
CA ARG A 289 6.98 -8.14 16.69
C ARG A 289 6.14 -8.93 15.70
N LEU A 290 5.95 -8.37 14.50
CA LEU A 290 5.22 -8.99 13.40
C LEU A 290 6.20 -9.76 12.51
N SER A 291 5.86 -11.01 12.20
CA SER A 291 6.54 -11.81 11.19
C SER A 291 5.50 -12.51 10.33
N TRP A 292 5.47 -12.18 9.05
CA TRP A 292 4.36 -12.50 8.16
C TRP A 292 4.85 -13.20 6.92
N ASP A 293 4.68 -14.51 6.89
CA ASP A 293 5.23 -15.37 5.84
C ASP A 293 4.18 -15.72 4.78
N GLY A 294 4.60 -15.91 3.52
CA GLY A 294 3.70 -16.30 2.44
C GLY A 294 2.86 -15.14 1.86
N VAL A 295 3.28 -13.88 2.01
CA VAL A 295 2.63 -12.74 1.33
C VAL A 295 2.97 -12.78 -0.16
N PRO A 296 2.02 -12.67 -1.10
CA PRO A 296 2.33 -12.65 -2.54
C PRO A 296 3.28 -11.53 -2.93
N VAL A 297 4.24 -11.82 -3.82
CA VAL A 297 5.14 -10.81 -4.39
C VAL A 297 4.33 -9.66 -5.02
N GLY A 298 4.74 -8.42 -4.75
CA GLY A 298 4.04 -7.20 -5.22
C GLY A 298 2.77 -6.83 -4.43
N GLN A 299 2.28 -7.67 -3.52
CA GLN A 299 1.23 -7.30 -2.53
C GLN A 299 1.84 -6.83 -1.20
N GLU A 300 3.16 -6.66 -1.16
CA GLU A 300 4.00 -6.58 0.03
C GLU A 300 3.71 -5.30 0.84
N ASP A 301 3.97 -4.14 0.24
CA ASP A 301 3.72 -2.86 0.89
C ASP A 301 2.23 -2.52 0.99
N VAL A 302 1.38 -3.06 0.11
CA VAL A 302 -0.08 -2.98 0.23
C VAL A 302 -0.54 -3.69 1.51
N THR A 303 -0.01 -4.89 1.77
CA THR A 303 -0.34 -5.70 2.96
C THR A 303 0.20 -5.06 4.24
N ARG A 304 1.45 -4.57 4.23
CA ARG A 304 2.05 -3.80 5.32
C ARG A 304 1.26 -2.52 5.63
N ARG A 305 0.97 -1.69 4.62
CA ARG A 305 0.22 -0.43 4.75
C ARG A 305 -1.18 -0.66 5.29
N ASN A 306 -1.91 -1.63 4.73
CA ASN A 306 -3.23 -2.01 5.23
C ASN A 306 -3.21 -2.52 6.68
N PHE A 307 -2.17 -3.26 7.09
CA PHE A 307 -2.04 -3.65 8.50
C PHE A 307 -1.71 -2.45 9.40
N GLY A 308 -0.84 -1.55 8.94
CA GLY A 308 -0.53 -0.28 9.60
C GLY A 308 -1.76 0.58 9.86
N ASP A 309 -2.57 0.86 8.84
CA ASP A 309 -3.76 1.71 8.99
C ASP A 309 -4.94 0.98 9.65
N TYR A 310 -5.33 -0.20 9.16
CA TYR A 310 -6.56 -0.85 9.62
C TYR A 310 -6.42 -1.61 10.96
N TYR A 311 -5.21 -2.03 11.34
CA TYR A 311 -4.96 -2.67 12.64
C TYR A 311 -4.18 -1.73 13.56
N VAL A 312 -2.91 -1.39 13.26
CA VAL A 312 -2.03 -0.69 14.22
C VAL A 312 -2.58 0.69 14.60
N ARG A 313 -2.89 1.53 13.63
CA ARG A 313 -3.43 2.87 13.82
C ARG A 313 -4.82 2.81 14.44
N SER A 314 -5.72 1.96 13.93
CA SER A 314 -7.05 1.75 14.52
C SER A 314 -7.00 1.32 15.98
N ILE A 315 -6.14 0.36 16.37
CA ILE A 315 -5.97 -0.09 17.75
C ILE A 315 -5.42 1.06 18.62
N LYS A 316 -4.38 1.77 18.14
CA LYS A 316 -3.81 2.93 18.85
C LYS A 316 -4.83 4.05 19.06
N THR A 317 -5.67 4.36 18.07
CA THR A 317 -6.72 5.39 18.18
C THR A 317 -7.91 4.95 19.01
N THR A 318 -8.44 3.73 18.82
CA THR A 318 -9.64 3.25 19.52
C THR A 318 -9.40 2.98 21.01
N PHE A 319 -8.21 2.52 21.39
CA PHE A 319 -7.89 2.17 22.77
C PHE A 319 -6.91 3.14 23.45
N GLY A 320 -6.45 4.20 22.76
CA GLY A 320 -5.53 5.20 23.30
C GLY A 320 -4.09 4.71 23.49
N LEU A 321 -3.66 3.68 22.75
CA LEU A 321 -2.39 2.97 22.96
C LEU A 321 -1.23 3.52 22.10
N GLY A 322 -1.42 4.69 21.50
CA GLY A 322 -0.40 5.45 20.79
C GLY A 322 0.13 6.64 21.61
N LEU A 323 1.29 7.16 21.24
CA LEU A 323 1.82 8.39 21.83
C LEU A 323 0.98 9.59 21.36
N ASN A 324 0.43 10.34 22.33
CA ASN A 324 -0.15 11.67 22.07
C ASN A 324 0.97 12.71 21.95
N GLY A 325 1.76 12.63 20.87
CA GLY A 325 2.85 13.56 20.57
C GLY A 325 3.70 13.12 19.39
N GLU A 326 3.79 14.00 18.39
CA GLU A 326 4.64 13.95 17.19
C GLU A 326 4.54 12.73 16.23
N SER A 327 4.98 12.96 14.99
CA SER A 327 5.03 11.93 13.95
C SER A 327 6.20 10.97 14.20
N ALA A 328 5.91 9.76 14.66
CA ALA A 328 6.87 8.65 14.75
C ALA A 328 7.20 8.04 13.37
N TYR A 329 7.56 8.89 12.41
CA TYR A 329 8.14 8.54 11.10
C TYR A 329 9.29 9.52 10.76
N ALA A 330 10.15 9.77 11.75
CA ALA A 330 11.33 10.62 11.64
C ALA A 330 12.54 9.91 12.27
N SER A 331 13.69 9.95 11.57
CA SER A 331 15.02 9.60 12.07
C SER A 331 15.20 8.19 12.66
N VAL A 332 15.19 7.16 11.81
CA VAL A 332 16.10 6.00 11.99
C VAL A 332 17.26 6.16 11.01
N ASP A 333 18.04 7.22 11.22
CA ASP A 333 19.37 7.35 10.63
C ASP A 333 20.23 8.24 11.54
N LYS A 334 21.52 7.91 11.66
CA LYS A 334 22.48 8.45 12.65
C LYS A 334 22.04 8.35 14.13
N MET A 335 22.33 7.20 14.75
CA MET A 335 22.92 7.23 16.10
C MET A 335 24.12 6.28 16.14
N ASP A 336 25.23 6.77 16.67
CA ASP A 336 26.55 6.14 16.50
C ASP A 336 26.76 5.00 17.51
N LEU A 337 27.25 3.85 17.05
CA LEU A 337 27.51 2.69 17.90
C LEU A 337 28.73 2.89 18.85
N ALA A 338 29.51 3.96 18.66
CA ALA A 338 30.72 4.24 19.43
C ALA A 338 30.49 4.79 20.85
N GLU A 339 29.40 5.51 21.12
CA GLU A 339 29.26 6.24 22.41
C GLU A 339 28.81 5.37 23.60
N TRP A 340 28.30 4.15 23.38
CA TRP A 340 27.78 3.30 24.47
C TRP A 340 28.86 2.59 25.33
N LEU A 341 30.12 2.55 24.88
CA LEU A 341 31.23 1.88 25.59
C LEU A 341 32.18 2.84 26.32
N GLY A 342 31.77 4.10 26.54
CA GLY A 342 32.72 5.20 26.78
C GLY A 342 32.66 5.99 28.11
N LYS A 343 31.82 5.65 29.11
CA LYS A 343 31.78 6.41 30.40
C LYS A 343 31.18 5.64 31.61
N GLY A 344 31.92 4.68 32.14
CA GLY A 344 31.64 4.01 33.44
C GLY A 344 32.52 4.51 34.60
N GLY A 345 32.80 5.82 34.68
CA GLY A 345 33.97 6.36 35.40
C GLY A 345 33.68 7.07 36.73
N ASN A 346 33.66 6.29 37.82
CA ASN A 346 33.92 6.69 39.22
C ASN A 346 33.02 7.79 39.87
N GLY A 347 32.29 7.43 40.92
CA GLY A 347 31.33 8.35 41.57
C GLY A 347 30.91 7.98 42.99
N GLY A 348 31.86 7.89 43.93
CA GLY A 348 31.57 8.12 45.35
C GLY A 348 31.88 6.98 46.33
N LEU A 349 32.78 7.24 47.27
CA LEU A 349 32.69 6.74 48.64
C LEU A 349 33.37 7.73 49.60
N VAL A 350 32.60 8.30 50.53
CA VAL A 350 33.05 9.33 51.47
C VAL A 350 33.65 8.68 52.71
N TRP A 351 34.83 9.13 53.14
CA TRP A 351 35.28 9.04 54.53
C TRP A 351 35.93 10.35 55.00
N ARG A 352 35.90 10.56 56.31
CA ARG A 352 36.03 11.89 56.96
C ARG A 352 36.93 11.78 58.20
N ARG A 353 37.93 12.68 58.29
CA ARG A 353 38.72 13.14 59.46
C ARG A 353 39.81 14.08 58.89
N GLU A 354 40.15 15.25 59.45
CA GLU A 354 40.77 15.51 60.77
C GLU A 354 42.11 14.77 60.90
N ILE A 355 43.27 15.43 61.01
CA ILE A 355 43.58 16.84 61.32
C ILE A 355 44.54 17.39 60.26
#